data_AF-A0A8D8NHG4-F1
#
_entry.id   AF-A0A8D8NHG4-F1
#
_cell.length_a   1.000
_cell.length_b   1.000
_cell.length_c   1.000
_cell.angle_alpha   90.00
_cell.angle_beta   90.00
_cell.angle_gamma   90.00
#
_symmetry.space_group_name_H-M   'P 1'
#
loop_
_entity.id
_entity.type
_entity.pdbx_description
1 polymer ?
#
loop_
_entity_poly.entity_id
_entity_poly.type
_entity_poly.pdbx_seq_one_letter_code
_entity_poly.pdbx_strand_id
1 'polypeptide(L)'
;MAITLATVATTPYEGQKPGTSGLRKKVKVFTQKNYTENFVQCILDANGAALTGSTLVVGGDGRFFCREACELIVRICAANGVSRILAGQNGILSTPAVSSLIRRHKALGGIVLTASHNPGGPENDFGIKFNCENGGPAPDAFTNKIYALSGEIKEYKIAEGLAIDVSKVGVNNYEVAGKPFVVEVIDSVTDYVLLMTEIFDFDKLKDFVSGKSRGGQPLKMRIDAMNGVTGSYVQEIF
;
A
#
# COMPACT_ATOMS: atom_id res chain seq x y z
N MET A 1 4.84 -17.09 19.23
CA MET A 1 6.11 -17.68 18.77
C MET A 1 7.14 -16.56 18.68
N ALA A 2 8.43 -16.85 18.88
CA ALA A 2 9.47 -15.85 18.64
C ALA A 2 9.53 -15.51 17.15
N ILE A 3 9.77 -14.24 16.82
CA ILE A 3 9.96 -13.80 15.43
C ILE A 3 11.40 -14.12 15.04
N THR A 4 11.58 -14.89 13.96
CA THR A 4 12.90 -15.27 13.44
C THR A 4 13.11 -14.69 12.05
N LEU A 5 14.33 -14.24 11.77
CA LEU A 5 14.71 -13.85 10.42
C LEU A 5 15.09 -15.09 9.63
N ALA A 6 14.41 -15.31 8.50
CA ALA A 6 14.76 -16.33 7.53
C ALA A 6 15.24 -15.68 6.24
N THR A 7 16.29 -16.25 5.67
CA THR A 7 16.71 -16.00 4.29
C THR A 7 16.23 -17.17 3.44
N VAL A 8 15.39 -16.90 2.45
CA VAL A 8 14.78 -17.92 1.61
C VAL A 8 15.40 -17.86 0.22
N ALA A 9 16.06 -18.95 -0.18
CA ALA A 9 16.58 -19.10 -1.53
C ALA A 9 15.45 -19.07 -2.56
N THR A 10 15.68 -18.39 -3.68
CA THR A 10 14.72 -18.21 -4.77
C THR A 10 15.44 -18.14 -6.11
N THR A 11 14.67 -18.12 -7.19
CA THR A 11 15.18 -17.92 -8.55
C THR A 11 14.48 -16.72 -9.19
N PRO A 12 15.14 -16.00 -10.12
CA PRO A 12 14.52 -14.92 -10.87
C PRO A 12 13.26 -15.38 -11.62
N TYR A 13 12.31 -14.46 -11.77
CA TYR A 13 11.17 -14.59 -12.67
C TYR A 13 11.35 -13.65 -13.85
N GLU A 14 11.20 -14.16 -15.07
CA GLU A 14 11.23 -13.31 -16.26
C GLU A 14 10.04 -12.32 -16.25
N GLY A 15 10.31 -11.08 -16.65
CA GLY A 15 9.26 -10.11 -16.89
C GLY A 15 8.61 -9.48 -15.65
N GLN A 16 9.30 -9.48 -14.50
CA GLN A 16 8.98 -8.62 -13.34
C GLN A 16 9.36 -7.15 -13.58
N LYS A 17 9.13 -6.64 -14.79
CA LYS A 17 9.39 -5.24 -15.15
C LYS A 17 8.19 -4.37 -14.75
N PRO A 18 8.33 -3.44 -13.79
CA PRO A 18 7.27 -2.48 -13.51
C PRO A 18 7.10 -1.54 -14.71
N GLY A 19 5.86 -1.31 -15.15
CA GLY A 19 5.56 -0.22 -16.07
C GLY A 19 5.47 1.12 -15.35
N THR A 20 5.09 2.18 -16.06
CA THR A 20 4.83 3.52 -15.49
C THR A 20 3.80 3.51 -14.35
N SER A 21 2.97 2.48 -14.29
CA SER A 21 1.95 2.28 -13.26
C SER A 21 2.19 1.00 -12.42
N GLY A 22 3.44 0.60 -12.23
CA GLY A 22 3.84 -0.59 -11.47
C GLY A 22 3.75 -1.90 -12.23
N LEU A 23 4.00 -3.01 -11.53
CA LEU A 23 3.90 -4.37 -12.08
C LEU A 23 2.45 -4.83 -12.03
N ARG A 24 1.92 -5.31 -13.17
CA ARG A 24 0.57 -5.88 -13.27
C ARG A 24 0.63 -7.23 -13.94
N LYS A 25 -0.03 -8.22 -13.33
CA LYS A 25 -0.17 -9.60 -13.81
C LYS A 25 -1.48 -10.17 -13.27
N LYS A 26 -1.86 -11.34 -13.76
CA LYS A 26 -2.98 -12.10 -13.18
C LYS A 26 -2.67 -12.48 -11.73
N VAL A 27 -3.70 -12.53 -10.88
CA VAL A 27 -3.59 -12.99 -9.48
C VAL A 27 -2.86 -14.33 -9.41
N LYS A 28 -3.21 -15.29 -10.28
CA LYS A 28 -2.56 -16.61 -10.36
C LYS A 28 -1.04 -16.57 -10.55
N VAL A 29 -0.49 -15.46 -11.07
CA VAL A 29 0.96 -15.25 -11.21
C VAL A 29 1.54 -14.74 -9.89
N PHE A 30 0.91 -13.76 -9.25
CA PHE A 30 1.34 -13.25 -7.94
C PHE A 30 1.29 -14.30 -6.83
N THR A 31 0.38 -15.27 -6.93
CA THR A 31 0.26 -16.38 -5.98
C THR A 31 1.19 -17.56 -6.30
N GLN A 32 2.01 -17.48 -7.36
CA GLN A 32 3.08 -18.46 -7.56
C GLN A 32 4.11 -18.31 -6.45
N LYS A 33 4.70 -19.45 -6.05
CA LYS A 33 5.73 -19.50 -5.01
C LYS A 33 6.81 -18.45 -5.28
N ASN A 34 7.10 -17.61 -4.29
CA ASN A 34 8.14 -16.58 -4.31
C ASN A 34 7.93 -15.43 -5.32
N TYR A 35 6.85 -15.40 -6.14
CA TYR A 35 6.71 -14.34 -7.14
C TYR A 35 6.53 -12.97 -6.49
N THR A 36 5.61 -12.87 -5.53
CA THR A 36 5.35 -11.62 -4.81
C THR A 36 6.54 -11.27 -3.91
N GLU A 37 7.09 -12.25 -3.22
CA GLU A 37 8.23 -12.10 -2.32
C GLU A 37 9.46 -11.53 -3.05
N ASN A 38 9.80 -12.10 -4.21
CA ASN A 38 10.90 -11.63 -5.03
C ASN A 38 10.71 -10.16 -5.43
N PHE A 39 9.52 -9.81 -5.91
CA PHE A 39 9.25 -8.45 -6.38
C PHE A 39 9.30 -7.43 -5.24
N VAL A 40 8.73 -7.77 -4.07
CA VAL A 40 8.79 -6.91 -2.88
C VAL A 40 10.23 -6.77 -2.41
N GLN A 41 11.01 -7.85 -2.33
CA GLN A 41 12.43 -7.77 -1.98
C GLN A 41 13.19 -6.83 -2.92
N CYS A 42 12.96 -6.91 -4.23
CA CYS A 42 13.59 -6.02 -5.20
C CYS A 42 13.20 -4.54 -5.03
N ILE A 43 11.95 -4.25 -4.63
CA ILE A 43 11.52 -2.89 -4.26
C ILE A 43 12.33 -2.39 -3.05
N LEU A 44 12.49 -3.24 -2.03
CA LEU A 44 13.22 -2.88 -0.82
C LEU A 44 14.73 -2.66 -1.12
N ASP A 45 15.36 -3.58 -1.85
CA ASP A 45 16.77 -3.49 -2.25
C ASP A 45 17.05 -2.26 -3.14
N ALA A 46 16.08 -1.86 -3.97
CA ALA A 46 16.20 -0.65 -4.79
C ALA A 46 16.34 0.63 -3.95
N ASN A 47 15.81 0.66 -2.71
CA ASN A 47 15.98 1.78 -1.78
C ASN A 47 17.38 1.80 -1.10
N GLY A 48 18.12 0.68 -1.11
CA GLY A 48 19.46 0.59 -0.56
C GLY A 48 19.55 1.02 0.92
N ALA A 49 20.56 1.83 1.25
CA ALA A 49 20.83 2.22 2.64
C ALA A 49 19.69 3.02 3.30
N ALA A 50 18.87 3.73 2.52
CA ALA A 50 17.75 4.52 3.03
C ALA A 50 16.63 3.67 3.66
N LEU A 51 16.59 2.37 3.38
CA LEU A 51 15.55 1.47 3.86
C LEU A 51 15.62 1.23 5.38
N THR A 52 16.83 1.09 5.93
CA THR A 52 17.00 0.72 7.34
C THR A 52 16.55 1.86 8.25
N GLY A 53 15.63 1.58 9.18
CA GLY A 53 15.06 2.59 10.06
C GLY A 53 14.01 3.49 9.40
N SER A 54 13.57 3.15 8.18
CA SER A 54 12.57 3.93 7.46
C SER A 54 11.14 3.63 7.91
N THR A 55 10.24 4.54 7.54
CA THR A 55 8.79 4.30 7.56
C THR A 55 8.30 4.05 6.13
N LEU A 56 7.44 3.05 5.94
CA LEU A 56 6.74 2.80 4.67
C LEU A 56 5.22 2.82 4.86
N VAL A 57 4.48 3.19 3.81
CA VAL A 57 3.01 3.06 3.75
C VAL A 57 2.64 1.86 2.90
N VAL A 58 1.65 1.07 3.31
CA VAL A 58 1.15 -0.07 2.54
C VAL A 58 -0.37 -0.03 2.49
N GLY A 59 -0.93 -0.15 1.28
CA GLY A 59 -2.37 -0.27 1.11
C GLY A 59 -2.76 -0.40 -0.35
N GLY A 60 -4.03 -0.69 -0.59
CA GLY A 60 -4.51 -0.99 -1.92
C GLY A 60 -6.01 -0.81 -2.10
N ASP A 61 -6.48 -1.25 -3.25
CA ASP A 61 -7.84 -0.96 -3.70
C ASP A 61 -8.91 -1.97 -3.25
N GLY A 62 -8.54 -2.92 -2.38
CA GLY A 62 -9.45 -3.92 -1.83
C GLY A 62 -9.73 -5.11 -2.77
N ARG A 63 -9.07 -5.20 -3.94
CA ARG A 63 -9.21 -6.37 -4.82
C ARG A 63 -8.76 -7.66 -4.12
N PHE A 64 -9.18 -8.80 -4.66
CA PHE A 64 -8.73 -10.13 -4.21
C PHE A 64 -7.19 -10.18 -4.07
N PHE A 65 -6.69 -10.87 -3.04
CA PHE A 65 -5.27 -10.99 -2.65
C PHE A 65 -4.64 -9.74 -1.98
N CYS A 66 -5.36 -8.61 -1.87
CA CYS A 66 -4.80 -7.38 -1.31
C CYS A 66 -4.42 -7.52 0.17
N ARG A 67 -5.28 -8.15 0.98
CA ARG A 67 -5.03 -8.35 2.42
C ARG A 67 -3.81 -9.26 2.64
N GLU A 68 -3.78 -10.40 1.97
CA GLU A 68 -2.72 -11.39 2.07
C GLU A 68 -1.37 -10.81 1.61
N ALA A 69 -1.37 -10.06 0.50
CA ALA A 69 -0.18 -9.35 0.03
C ALA A 69 0.29 -8.28 1.03
N CYS A 70 -0.62 -7.54 1.67
CA CYS A 70 -0.29 -6.55 2.69
C CYS A 70 0.42 -7.22 3.89
N GLU A 71 -0.14 -8.30 4.43
CA GLU A 71 0.43 -9.04 5.56
C GLU A 71 1.80 -9.69 5.19
N LEU A 72 1.96 -10.16 3.94
CA LEU A 72 3.25 -10.64 3.43
C LEU A 72 4.29 -9.53 3.33
N ILE A 73 3.93 -8.37 2.77
CA ILE A 73 4.81 -7.20 2.65
C ILE A 73 5.31 -6.75 4.02
N VAL A 74 4.44 -6.73 5.04
CA VAL A 74 4.82 -6.38 6.41
C VAL A 74 5.95 -7.27 6.92
N ARG A 75 5.85 -8.59 6.73
CA ARG A 75 6.87 -9.57 7.16
C ARG A 75 8.20 -9.40 6.42
N ILE A 76 8.17 -9.10 5.12
CA ILE A 76 9.38 -8.87 4.31
C ILE A 76 10.03 -7.54 4.72
N CYS A 77 9.25 -6.48 4.91
CA CYS A 77 9.75 -5.19 5.37
C CYS A 77 10.43 -5.27 6.74
N ALA A 78 9.80 -5.97 7.71
CA ALA A 78 10.39 -6.23 9.02
C ALA A 78 11.77 -6.89 8.91
N ALA A 79 11.89 -7.91 8.05
CA ALA A 79 13.15 -8.63 7.88
C ALA A 79 14.24 -7.84 7.14
N ASN A 80 13.86 -6.78 6.44
CA ASN A 80 14.76 -5.91 5.70
C ASN A 80 15.07 -4.59 6.42
N GLY A 81 14.68 -4.47 7.70
CA GLY A 81 15.12 -3.37 8.56
C GLY A 81 14.29 -2.10 8.47
N VAL A 82 13.12 -2.13 7.81
CA VAL A 82 12.09 -1.08 7.98
C VAL A 82 11.70 -1.03 9.45
N SER A 83 11.59 0.16 10.05
CA SER A 83 11.24 0.29 11.48
C SER A 83 9.76 0.54 11.72
N ARG A 84 9.04 1.10 10.74
CA ARG A 84 7.60 1.39 10.87
C ARG A 84 6.84 1.17 9.58
N ILE A 85 5.63 0.63 9.69
CA ILE A 85 4.67 0.55 8.60
C ILE A 85 3.36 1.23 9.00
N LEU A 86 2.81 2.05 8.11
CA LEU A 86 1.43 2.51 8.15
C LEU A 86 0.62 1.66 7.16
N ALA A 87 -0.26 0.80 7.67
CA ALA A 87 -1.08 -0.08 6.85
C ALA A 87 -2.56 0.32 6.94
N GLY A 88 -3.25 0.45 5.81
CA GLY A 88 -4.70 0.65 5.86
C GLY A 88 -5.43 -0.54 6.44
N GLN A 89 -6.54 -0.31 7.15
CA GLN A 89 -7.40 -1.37 7.63
C GLN A 89 -7.82 -2.29 6.47
N ASN A 90 -7.73 -3.61 6.69
CA ASN A 90 -7.91 -4.66 5.68
C ASN A 90 -6.95 -4.57 4.47
N GLY A 91 -5.85 -3.82 4.59
CA GLY A 91 -4.96 -3.51 3.47
C GLY A 91 -5.54 -2.46 2.51
N ILE A 92 -6.57 -1.69 2.92
CA ILE A 92 -7.29 -0.77 2.04
C ILE A 92 -6.79 0.66 2.24
N LEU A 93 -6.24 1.26 1.19
CA LEU A 93 -5.98 2.69 1.06
C LEU A 93 -6.11 3.08 -0.41
N SER A 94 -6.85 4.15 -0.70
CA SER A 94 -6.85 4.73 -2.04
C SER A 94 -5.44 5.24 -2.39
N THR A 95 -5.09 5.25 -3.68
CA THR A 95 -3.78 5.79 -4.11
C THR A 95 -3.56 7.25 -3.64
N PRO A 96 -4.57 8.15 -3.67
CA PRO A 96 -4.44 9.48 -3.06
C PRO A 96 -4.19 9.45 -1.55
N ALA A 97 -4.86 8.56 -0.79
CA ALA A 97 -4.62 8.42 0.64
C ALA A 97 -3.20 7.94 0.94
N VAL A 98 -2.67 6.96 0.19
CA VAL A 98 -1.26 6.54 0.31
C VAL A 98 -0.31 7.72 0.06
N SER A 99 -0.54 8.49 -1.01
CA SER A 99 0.28 9.67 -1.33
C SER A 99 0.27 10.71 -0.21
N SER A 100 -0.92 11.00 0.35
CA SER A 100 -1.10 11.91 1.48
C SER A 100 -0.32 11.43 2.71
N LEU A 101 -0.46 10.16 3.08
CA LEU A 101 0.21 9.56 4.24
C LEU A 101 1.74 9.57 4.09
N ILE A 102 2.26 9.25 2.91
CA ILE A 102 3.71 9.31 2.64
C ILE A 102 4.24 10.71 2.97
N ARG A 103 3.56 11.75 2.46
CA ARG A 103 3.96 13.15 2.64
C ARG A 103 3.79 13.62 4.09
N ARG A 104 2.65 13.29 4.71
CA ARG A 104 2.33 13.66 6.11
C ARG A 104 3.34 13.09 7.10
N HIS A 105 3.73 11.82 6.91
CA HIS A 105 4.62 11.11 7.82
C HIS A 105 6.08 11.13 7.40
N LYS A 106 6.43 11.83 6.30
CA LYS A 106 7.77 11.82 5.71
C LYS A 106 8.31 10.39 5.53
N ALA A 107 7.44 9.50 5.08
CA ALA A 107 7.80 8.11 4.82
C ALA A 107 8.78 8.04 3.64
N LEU A 108 9.61 6.99 3.60
CA LEU A 108 10.52 6.75 2.47
C LEU A 108 9.75 6.50 1.16
N GLY A 109 8.53 5.97 1.28
CA GLY A 109 7.65 5.69 0.17
C GLY A 109 6.48 4.84 0.60
N GLY A 110 5.81 4.24 -0.38
CA GLY A 110 4.73 3.30 -0.12
C GLY A 110 4.51 2.29 -1.22
N ILE A 111 4.05 1.10 -0.82
CA ILE A 111 3.72 0.00 -1.72
C ILE A 111 2.20 0.01 -1.91
N VAL A 112 1.77 0.23 -3.16
CA VAL A 112 0.36 0.37 -3.52
C VAL A 112 -0.14 -0.89 -4.23
N LEU A 113 -1.10 -1.57 -3.63
CA LEU A 113 -1.68 -2.83 -4.12
C LEU A 113 -2.91 -2.56 -4.99
N THR A 114 -2.68 -2.31 -6.28
CA THR A 114 -3.74 -1.98 -7.24
C THR A 114 -3.32 -2.20 -8.68
N ALA A 115 -4.23 -2.73 -9.50
CA ALA A 115 -4.13 -2.68 -10.96
C ALA A 115 -5.02 -1.58 -11.57
N SER A 116 -5.40 -0.57 -10.78
CA SER A 116 -6.22 0.58 -11.19
C SER A 116 -7.57 0.12 -11.76
N HIS A 117 -7.87 0.48 -13.02
CA HIS A 117 -9.12 0.16 -13.68
C HIS A 117 -9.23 -1.30 -14.15
N ASN A 118 -8.14 -2.08 -14.09
CA ASN A 118 -8.17 -3.48 -14.47
C ASN A 118 -9.09 -4.28 -13.53
N PRO A 119 -9.85 -5.25 -14.07
CA PRO A 119 -10.75 -6.08 -13.28
C PRO A 119 -10.00 -6.81 -12.16
N GLY A 120 -10.65 -6.95 -11.00
CA GLY A 120 -10.15 -7.72 -9.85
C GLY A 120 -10.85 -9.08 -9.74
N GLY A 121 -10.36 -9.92 -8.82
CA GLY A 121 -10.87 -11.26 -8.57
C GLY A 121 -9.85 -12.37 -8.86
N PRO A 122 -10.11 -13.62 -8.42
CA PRO A 122 -9.13 -14.72 -8.47
C PRO A 122 -8.55 -15.00 -9.86
N GLU A 123 -9.37 -14.83 -10.91
CA GLU A 123 -8.98 -15.07 -12.31
C GLU A 123 -8.50 -13.80 -13.06
N ASN A 124 -8.48 -12.66 -12.37
CA ASN A 124 -8.23 -11.35 -12.96
C ASN A 124 -6.91 -10.75 -12.49
N ASP A 125 -6.77 -9.43 -12.56
CA ASP A 125 -5.49 -8.75 -12.44
C ASP A 125 -5.23 -8.29 -11.00
N PHE A 126 -3.98 -8.41 -10.59
CA PHE A 126 -3.41 -7.79 -9.41
C PHE A 126 -2.26 -6.88 -9.82
N GLY A 127 -1.88 -5.95 -8.95
CA GLY A 127 -0.78 -5.04 -9.24
C GLY A 127 -0.09 -4.55 -7.99
N ILE A 128 1.22 -4.33 -8.12
CA ILE A 128 2.06 -3.77 -7.07
C ILE A 128 2.81 -2.58 -7.67
N LYS A 129 2.66 -1.42 -7.04
CA LYS A 129 3.35 -0.17 -7.38
C LYS A 129 4.22 0.28 -6.21
N PHE A 130 5.23 1.08 -6.50
CA PHE A 130 5.97 1.83 -5.48
C PHE A 130 5.82 3.32 -5.74
N ASN A 131 5.49 4.07 -4.69
CA ASN A 131 5.54 5.52 -4.66
C ASN A 131 6.73 5.95 -3.80
N CYS A 132 7.46 6.98 -4.21
CA CYS A 132 8.62 7.52 -3.49
C CYS A 132 8.21 8.54 -2.42
N GLU A 133 9.19 9.05 -1.68
CA GLU A 133 9.07 10.01 -0.57
C GLU A 133 8.26 11.28 -0.88
N ASN A 134 8.16 11.71 -2.15
CA ASN A 134 7.33 12.85 -2.54
C ASN A 134 5.82 12.51 -2.60
N GLY A 135 5.46 11.24 -2.40
CA GLY A 135 4.12 10.67 -2.51
C GLY A 135 3.72 10.27 -3.94
N GLY A 136 4.57 10.55 -4.94
CA GLY A 136 4.33 10.26 -6.36
C GLY A 136 4.88 8.89 -6.78
N PRO A 137 4.54 8.42 -8.00
CA PRO A 137 5.02 7.15 -8.52
C PRO A 137 6.55 7.13 -8.65
N ALA A 138 7.15 5.95 -8.48
CA ALA A 138 8.57 5.77 -8.67
C ALA A 138 9.01 6.16 -10.09
N PRO A 139 10.09 6.94 -10.25
CA PRO A 139 10.58 7.35 -11.56
C PRO A 139 11.18 6.15 -12.32
N ASP A 140 11.34 6.29 -13.64
CA ASP A 140 11.86 5.22 -14.51
C ASP A 140 13.22 4.69 -14.08
N ALA A 141 14.11 5.54 -13.57
CA ALA A 141 15.40 5.11 -13.04
C ALA A 141 15.22 4.11 -11.87
N PHE A 142 14.24 4.33 -11.01
CA PHE A 142 13.95 3.45 -9.87
C PHE A 142 13.25 2.16 -10.31
N THR A 143 12.27 2.23 -11.22
CA THR A 143 11.59 1.03 -11.72
C THR A 143 12.52 0.14 -12.56
N ASN A 144 13.43 0.74 -13.34
CA ASN A 144 14.49 0.01 -14.04
C ASN A 144 15.47 -0.66 -13.07
N LYS A 145 15.80 0.00 -11.94
CA LYS A 145 16.61 -0.61 -10.88
C LYS A 145 15.92 -1.83 -10.26
N ILE A 146 14.62 -1.73 -9.93
CA ILE A 146 13.83 -2.88 -9.46
C ILE A 146 13.89 -4.03 -10.48
N TYR A 147 13.71 -3.71 -11.76
CA TYR A 147 13.72 -4.73 -12.81
C TYR A 147 15.09 -5.41 -12.94
N ALA A 148 16.19 -4.66 -12.91
CA ALA A 148 17.53 -5.22 -12.94
C ALA A 148 17.77 -6.18 -11.75
N LEU A 149 17.42 -5.76 -10.54
CA LEU A 149 17.50 -6.59 -9.33
C LEU A 149 16.66 -7.88 -9.46
N SER A 150 15.46 -7.78 -10.06
CA SER A 150 14.58 -8.94 -10.25
C SER A 150 15.17 -10.02 -11.18
N GLY A 151 16.05 -9.63 -12.11
CA GLY A 151 16.77 -10.56 -12.99
C GLY A 151 17.93 -11.28 -12.31
N GLU A 152 18.39 -10.80 -11.16
CA GLU A 152 19.58 -11.28 -10.46
C GLU A 152 19.29 -11.87 -9.07
N ILE A 153 18.06 -11.73 -8.57
CA ILE A 153 17.66 -12.16 -7.23
C ILE A 153 17.90 -13.66 -7.00
N LYS A 154 18.53 -13.98 -5.85
CA LYS A 154 18.83 -15.35 -5.41
C LYS A 154 18.21 -15.70 -4.07
N GLU A 155 17.81 -14.69 -3.31
CA GLU A 155 17.18 -14.85 -2.00
C GLU A 155 16.30 -13.66 -1.66
N TYR A 156 15.38 -13.86 -0.73
CA TYR A 156 14.68 -12.78 -0.04
C TYR A 156 14.69 -13.03 1.48
N LYS A 157 14.43 -11.98 2.25
CA LYS A 157 14.35 -12.06 3.71
C LYS A 157 12.92 -11.93 4.18
N ILE A 158 12.54 -12.72 5.18
CA ILE A 158 11.20 -12.70 5.78
C ILE A 158 11.25 -12.91 7.29
N ALA A 159 10.38 -12.21 8.01
CA ALA A 159 10.21 -12.36 9.45
C ALA A 159 9.20 -13.48 9.71
N GLU A 160 9.70 -14.71 9.89
CA GLU A 160 8.87 -15.87 10.20
C GLU A 160 8.28 -15.73 11.61
N GLY A 161 7.04 -16.20 11.79
CA GLY A 161 6.32 -16.09 13.06
C GLY A 161 5.76 -14.70 13.39
N LEU A 162 6.06 -13.66 12.59
CA LEU A 162 5.41 -12.35 12.71
C LEU A 162 3.99 -12.45 12.14
N ALA A 163 3.00 -12.48 13.04
CA ALA A 163 1.59 -12.44 12.70
C ALA A 163 1.03 -11.04 12.91
N ILE A 164 0.48 -10.44 11.85
CA ILE A 164 -0.22 -9.17 11.88
C ILE A 164 -1.66 -9.38 11.38
N ASP A 165 -2.64 -8.87 12.13
CA ASP A 165 -4.03 -8.85 11.70
C ASP A 165 -4.36 -7.43 11.21
N VAL A 166 -4.24 -7.21 9.89
CA VAL A 166 -4.50 -5.88 9.31
C VAL A 166 -5.98 -5.50 9.33
N SER A 167 -6.89 -6.35 9.81
CA SER A 167 -8.31 -6.00 9.94
C SER A 167 -8.64 -5.12 11.15
N LYS A 168 -7.73 -5.04 12.14
CA LYS A 168 -7.94 -4.32 13.39
C LYS A 168 -7.07 -3.08 13.45
N VAL A 169 -7.71 -1.91 13.48
CA VAL A 169 -7.04 -0.62 13.69
C VAL A 169 -6.31 -0.64 15.05
N GLY A 170 -5.07 -0.15 15.06
CA GLY A 170 -4.25 -0.08 16.26
C GLY A 170 -2.75 -0.16 15.97
N VAL A 171 -1.97 0.10 17.02
CA VAL A 171 -0.50 0.02 16.99
C VAL A 171 -0.06 -1.37 17.45
N ASN A 172 0.68 -2.06 16.60
CA ASN A 172 1.26 -3.37 16.87
C ASN A 172 2.79 -3.22 16.99
N ASN A 173 3.33 -3.50 18.17
CA ASN A 173 4.76 -3.41 18.43
C ASN A 173 5.38 -4.81 18.41
N TYR A 174 6.49 -4.93 17.67
CA TYR A 174 7.25 -6.16 17.54
C TYR A 174 8.73 -5.89 17.82
N GLU A 175 9.46 -6.93 18.19
CA GLU A 175 10.92 -6.94 18.17
C GLU A 175 11.36 -7.91 17.08
N VAL A 176 12.18 -7.42 16.14
CA VAL A 176 12.70 -8.21 15.01
C VAL A 176 14.21 -8.08 14.99
N ALA A 177 14.91 -9.19 15.24
CA ALA A 177 16.38 -9.23 15.38
C ALA A 177 16.93 -8.17 16.35
N GLY A 178 16.31 -8.03 17.53
CA GLY A 178 16.75 -7.11 18.57
C GLY A 178 16.46 -5.63 18.28
N LYS A 179 15.65 -5.32 17.26
CA LYS A 179 15.25 -3.95 16.90
C LYS A 179 13.73 -3.79 16.99
N PRO A 180 13.24 -2.62 17.44
CA PRO A 180 11.81 -2.33 17.44
C PRO A 180 11.29 -2.22 16.00
N PHE A 181 10.13 -2.84 15.75
CA PHE A 181 9.39 -2.75 14.51
C PHE A 181 7.92 -2.47 14.82
N VAL A 182 7.36 -1.42 14.24
CA VAL A 182 5.99 -0.97 14.53
C VAL A 182 5.13 -1.10 13.29
N VAL A 183 3.95 -1.73 13.43
CA VAL A 183 2.92 -1.73 12.40
C VAL A 183 1.70 -1.01 12.95
N GLU A 184 1.39 0.15 12.40
CA GLU A 184 0.18 0.88 12.71
C GLU A 184 -0.86 0.58 11.63
N VAL A 185 -1.89 -0.16 12.03
CA VAL A 185 -3.07 -0.35 11.19
C VAL A 185 -3.96 0.86 11.42
N ILE A 186 -4.13 1.69 10.39
CA ILE A 186 -4.88 2.94 10.46
C ILE A 186 -6.25 2.78 9.81
N ASP A 187 -7.20 3.62 10.24
CA ASP A 187 -8.44 3.81 9.50
C ASP A 187 -8.12 4.29 8.06
N SER A 188 -8.80 3.71 7.08
CA SER A 188 -8.48 3.94 5.67
C SER A 188 -8.79 5.36 5.18
N VAL A 189 -9.65 6.10 5.90
CA VAL A 189 -10.30 7.31 5.40
C VAL A 189 -9.90 8.56 6.19
N THR A 190 -9.72 8.42 7.50
CA THR A 190 -9.53 9.51 8.48
C THR A 190 -8.49 10.53 8.03
N ASP A 191 -7.24 10.11 7.76
CA ASP A 191 -6.17 11.03 7.38
C ASP A 191 -6.43 11.76 6.06
N TYR A 192 -7.08 11.08 5.11
CA TYR A 192 -7.39 11.69 3.82
C TYR A 192 -8.52 12.72 3.95
N VAL A 193 -9.54 12.42 4.76
CA VAL A 193 -10.64 13.38 5.02
C VAL A 193 -10.12 14.61 5.76
N LEU A 194 -9.22 14.44 6.73
CA LEU A 194 -8.55 15.56 7.38
C LEU A 194 -7.79 16.45 6.38
N LEU A 195 -7.09 15.86 5.40
CA LEU A 195 -6.47 16.65 4.33
C LEU A 195 -7.53 17.37 3.48
N MET A 196 -8.66 16.74 3.18
CA MET A 196 -9.72 17.38 2.39
C MET A 196 -10.35 18.56 3.13
N THR A 197 -10.52 18.50 4.46
CA THR A 197 -11.04 19.61 5.26
C THR A 197 -10.06 20.78 5.40
N GLU A 198 -8.76 20.52 5.28
CA GLU A 198 -7.73 21.57 5.20
C GLU A 198 -7.74 22.29 3.84
N ILE A 199 -8.09 21.58 2.76
CA ILE A 199 -8.08 22.11 1.38
C ILE A 199 -9.40 22.80 1.01
N PHE A 200 -10.53 22.23 1.43
CA PHE A 200 -11.87 22.68 1.04
C PHE A 200 -12.67 23.22 2.23
N ASP A 201 -13.52 24.21 1.96
CA ASP A 201 -14.48 24.73 2.93
C ASP A 201 -15.69 23.78 3.04
N PHE A 202 -15.62 22.84 3.98
CA PHE A 202 -16.64 21.81 4.18
C PHE A 202 -17.98 22.39 4.63
N ASP A 203 -17.99 23.51 5.36
CA ASP A 203 -19.24 24.17 5.76
C ASP A 203 -19.97 24.72 4.53
N LYS A 204 -19.26 25.35 3.60
CA LYS A 204 -19.86 25.80 2.32
C LYS A 204 -20.30 24.64 1.44
N LEU A 205 -19.53 23.55 1.37
CA LEU A 205 -19.93 22.35 0.63
C LEU A 205 -21.20 21.75 1.22
N LYS A 206 -21.30 21.65 2.55
CA LYS A 206 -22.48 21.18 3.25
C LYS A 206 -23.69 22.09 3.01
N ASP A 207 -23.51 23.41 3.06
CA ASP A 207 -24.57 24.38 2.75
C ASP A 207 -25.03 24.30 1.28
N PHE A 208 -24.13 23.96 0.36
CA PHE A 208 -24.46 23.74 -1.05
C PHE A 208 -25.22 22.44 -1.28
N VAL A 209 -24.70 21.32 -0.74
CA VAL A 209 -25.29 19.99 -0.90
C VAL A 209 -26.66 19.89 -0.22
N SER A 210 -26.80 20.42 1.00
CA SER A 210 -28.09 20.47 1.72
C SER A 210 -29.12 21.40 1.08
N GLY A 211 -28.71 22.29 0.18
CA GLY A 211 -29.58 23.27 -0.45
C GLY A 211 -29.81 24.54 0.37
N LYS A 212 -29.18 24.68 1.55
CA LYS A 212 -29.25 25.89 2.38
C LYS A 212 -28.82 27.14 1.62
N SER A 213 -27.81 27.04 0.76
CA SER A 213 -27.38 28.12 -0.14
C SER A 213 -28.13 28.17 -1.49
N ARG A 214 -29.07 27.24 -1.73
CA ARG A 214 -29.79 27.05 -3.00
C ARG A 214 -31.31 27.15 -2.84
N GLY A 215 -31.78 28.09 -2.02
CA GLY A 215 -33.21 28.33 -1.81
C GLY A 215 -33.96 27.15 -1.18
N GLY A 216 -33.27 26.31 -0.40
CA GLY A 216 -33.83 25.13 0.25
C GLY A 216 -33.92 23.88 -0.62
N GLN A 217 -33.35 23.87 -1.84
CA GLN A 217 -33.36 22.72 -2.73
C GLN A 217 -32.02 21.96 -2.67
N PRO A 218 -31.98 20.75 -2.06
CA PRO A 218 -30.76 19.95 -2.00
C PRO A 218 -30.17 19.65 -3.38
N LEU A 219 -28.86 19.50 -3.45
CA LEU A 219 -28.21 18.98 -4.65
C LEU A 219 -28.54 17.50 -4.81
N LYS A 220 -29.15 17.13 -5.94
CA LYS A 220 -29.32 15.73 -6.30
C LYS A 220 -28.04 15.23 -6.92
N MET A 221 -27.39 14.28 -6.27
CA MET A 221 -26.11 13.73 -6.68
C MET A 221 -26.16 12.21 -6.71
N ARG A 222 -25.40 11.60 -7.62
CA ARG A 222 -25.13 10.17 -7.65
C ARG A 222 -23.62 9.99 -7.78
N ILE A 223 -23.01 9.36 -6.78
CA ILE A 223 -21.60 8.98 -6.81
C ILE A 223 -21.53 7.46 -6.87
N ASP A 224 -20.89 6.94 -7.91
CA ASP A 224 -20.69 5.50 -8.09
C ASP A 224 -19.22 5.16 -7.84
N ALA A 225 -18.94 4.47 -6.74
CA ALA A 225 -17.60 4.00 -6.39
C ALA A 225 -17.20 2.72 -7.14
N MET A 226 -18.07 2.17 -7.99
CA MET A 226 -17.85 0.97 -8.80
C MET A 226 -17.41 -0.25 -7.97
N ASN A 227 -17.87 -0.35 -6.71
CA ASN A 227 -17.44 -1.34 -5.72
C ASN A 227 -15.92 -1.37 -5.47
N GLY A 228 -15.23 -0.27 -5.75
CA GLY A 228 -13.80 -0.10 -5.52
C GLY A 228 -13.50 0.66 -4.22
N VAL A 229 -12.23 1.00 -4.07
CA VAL A 229 -11.66 1.61 -2.87
C VAL A 229 -12.33 2.90 -2.40
N THR A 230 -12.94 3.67 -3.31
CA THR A 230 -13.52 4.97 -2.98
C THR A 230 -14.85 4.88 -2.23
N GLY A 231 -15.44 3.69 -2.06
CA GLY A 231 -16.74 3.52 -1.41
C GLY A 231 -16.79 4.11 0.01
N SER A 232 -15.83 3.75 0.86
CA SER A 232 -15.74 4.27 2.23
C SER A 232 -15.43 5.76 2.28
N TYR A 233 -14.61 6.26 1.35
CA TYR A 233 -14.32 7.70 1.25
C TYR A 233 -15.56 8.51 0.86
N VAL A 234 -16.39 7.99 -0.04
CA VAL A 234 -17.64 8.63 -0.44
C VAL A 234 -18.61 8.68 0.73
N GLN A 235 -18.77 7.57 1.46
CA GLN A 235 -19.66 7.49 2.63
C GLN A 235 -19.26 8.42 3.77
N GLU A 236 -17.96 8.64 3.98
CA GLU A 236 -17.48 9.53 5.04
C GLU A 236 -17.57 11.01 4.64
N ILE A 237 -17.36 11.35 3.36
CA ILE A 237 -17.29 12.74 2.90
C ILE A 237 -18.68 13.32 2.56
N PHE A 238 -19.62 12.51 2.03
CA PHE A 238 -20.90 12.97 1.46
C PHE A 238 -22.11 12.31 2.10
#